data_AF-A0A365ZRS3-F1
#
_entry.id   AF-A0A365ZRS3-F1
#
_cell.length_a   1.000
_cell.length_b   1.000
_cell.length_c   1.000
_cell.angle_alpha   90.00
_cell.angle_beta   90.00
_cell.angle_gamma   90.00
#
_symmetry.space_group_name_H-M   'P 1'
#
loop_
_entity.id
_entity.type
_entity.pdbx_description
1 polymer ?
#
loop_
_entity_poly.entity_id
_entity_poly.type
_entity_poly.pdbx_seq_one_letter_code
_entity_poly.pdbx_strand_id
1 'polypeptide(L)'
;MVPAVAVGQLHDPGRPTVGQRFRSRIRGGDRRAAGGVAMTSTGRPDESVLWRSVAATLEELIIPALRPGFERDNARQLVGLCRYAQASHDDVTDRRAEKLATVVGPTDAEAADLPGLLGTAADLLVDAISTPDDPVVRDRADAVRAHLTSILEEDIAEAAPLLETFSGHAPMDIPDDEVDVPEAPALRAWFADVLGAPVELTASVMVGGHSRRMLSVRVTADGVAYDLIVRIEQGGMFGTEGTSEAKVMRALAEAGYPAPRVRWIVTDPEVLGQPFFVMDRVPGSPVIEDPQVVDTYIRRLQELHQLDPALVENGLGPVPATPEAAISAMIDHWLGIYRDSVDVRIPLLEESAEWLRRHLRPTGPTAIVHGDPGPGNFLHVDGEITALTDWELAHYGDPAEDWTYFGAIRARRMHDVATWRAKFAEQADVEIDDRDWLAWEAFNQLKGACVNLTALRIFTEGVSTTPNLLAIGTAVHLRFLNRLTEIVATLR
;
A
#
# COMPACT_ATOMS: atom_id res chain seq x y z
N MET A 1 -34.85 16.96 -8.23
CA MET A 1 -34.10 17.54 -9.37
C MET A 1 -33.14 18.55 -8.80
N VAL A 2 -31.91 18.11 -8.54
CA VAL A 2 -30.82 18.92 -7.98
C VAL A 2 -29.92 19.33 -9.16
N PRO A 3 -29.57 20.61 -9.33
CA PRO A 3 -28.76 21.05 -10.46
C PRO A 3 -27.29 20.67 -10.24
N ALA A 4 -26.62 20.29 -11.32
CA ALA A 4 -25.18 20.04 -11.34
C ALA A 4 -24.41 21.30 -10.94
N VAL A 5 -23.58 21.20 -9.89
CA VAL A 5 -22.61 22.24 -9.53
C VAL A 5 -21.28 21.88 -10.18
N ALA A 6 -20.85 22.74 -11.09
CA ALA A 6 -19.58 22.67 -11.78
C ALA A 6 -18.42 22.84 -10.78
N VAL A 7 -17.42 21.97 -10.88
CA VAL A 7 -16.13 22.09 -10.18
C VAL A 7 -15.37 23.27 -10.80
N GLY A 8 -15.50 24.45 -10.20
CA GLY A 8 -14.72 25.63 -10.54
C GLY A 8 -13.34 25.55 -9.88
N GLN A 9 -12.28 25.53 -10.70
CA GLN A 9 -10.90 25.68 -10.25
C GLN A 9 -10.73 27.04 -9.54
N LEU A 10 -10.42 27.02 -8.23
CA LEU A 10 -9.94 28.18 -7.50
C LEU A 10 -8.42 28.11 -7.41
N HIS A 11 -7.77 28.62 -8.45
CA HIS A 11 -6.33 28.88 -8.47
C HIS A 11 -6.12 30.36 -8.08
N ASP A 12 -5.41 30.61 -6.99
CA ASP A 12 -4.90 31.94 -6.63
C ASP A 12 -3.96 32.41 -7.77
N PRO A 13 -4.25 33.53 -8.46
CA PRO A 13 -3.47 33.99 -9.61
C PRO A 13 -2.17 34.74 -9.22
N GLY A 14 -1.87 34.91 -7.93
CA GLY A 14 -0.74 35.72 -7.45
C GLY A 14 0.53 34.98 -7.04
N ARG A 15 0.49 33.66 -6.80
CA ARG A 15 1.67 32.87 -6.38
C ARG A 15 1.89 31.66 -7.29
N PRO A 16 3.04 31.54 -7.98
CA PRO A 16 3.29 30.40 -8.83
C PRO A 16 3.49 29.14 -7.98
N THR A 17 2.69 28.10 -8.26
CA THR A 17 2.90 26.75 -7.73
C THR A 17 4.28 26.21 -8.16
N VAL A 18 4.80 25.22 -7.44
CA VAL A 18 6.11 24.59 -7.77
C VAL A 18 6.13 24.11 -9.24
N GLY A 19 5.02 23.59 -9.75
CA GLY A 19 4.85 23.24 -11.17
C GLY A 19 4.83 24.44 -12.15
N GLN A 20 4.35 25.63 -11.73
CA GLN A 20 4.41 26.85 -12.55
C GLN A 20 5.82 27.45 -12.62
N ARG A 21 6.64 27.31 -11.57
CA ARG A 21 8.07 27.67 -11.58
C ARG A 21 8.88 26.77 -12.52
N PHE A 22 8.45 25.52 -12.67
CA PHE A 22 9.03 24.57 -13.62
C PHE A 22 8.78 24.99 -15.08
N ARG A 23 7.54 25.42 -15.42
CA ARG A 23 7.19 25.88 -16.78
C ARG A 23 7.78 27.23 -17.18
N SER A 24 8.01 28.16 -16.23
CA SER A 24 8.59 29.47 -16.54
C SER A 24 10.10 29.41 -16.80
N ARG A 25 10.83 28.48 -16.16
CA ARG A 25 12.26 28.25 -16.40
C ARG A 25 12.55 27.62 -17.76
N ILE A 26 11.64 26.81 -18.30
CA ILE A 26 11.75 26.24 -19.66
C ILE A 26 11.55 27.32 -20.75
N ARG A 27 10.82 28.41 -20.46
CA ARG A 27 10.52 29.48 -21.45
C ARG A 27 11.46 30.70 -21.40
N GLY A 28 12.30 30.82 -20.39
CA GLY A 28 13.15 32.02 -20.15
C GLY A 28 14.61 31.91 -20.60
N GLY A 29 15.03 30.80 -21.20
CA GLY A 29 16.38 30.62 -21.72
C GLY A 29 16.54 31.28 -23.09
N ASP A 30 17.50 32.19 -23.19
CA ASP A 30 17.80 33.04 -24.34
C ASP A 30 17.91 32.25 -25.66
N ARG A 31 17.07 32.62 -26.63
CA ARG A 31 17.05 32.05 -27.98
C ARG A 31 18.26 32.54 -28.76
N ARG A 32 19.40 31.84 -28.70
CA ARG A 32 20.49 31.98 -29.69
C ARG A 32 21.43 30.77 -29.69
N ALA A 33 20.92 29.63 -30.16
CA ALA A 33 21.64 28.62 -30.93
C ALA A 33 20.63 27.56 -31.38
N ALA A 34 19.94 27.82 -32.49
CA ALA A 34 19.15 26.80 -33.17
C ALA A 34 20.11 25.82 -33.86
N GLY A 35 20.34 24.67 -33.24
CA GLY A 35 20.84 23.46 -33.88
C GLY A 35 19.79 22.37 -33.66
N GLY A 36 19.33 21.77 -34.76
CA GLY A 36 18.18 20.86 -34.77
C GLY A 36 18.30 19.68 -33.81
N VAL A 37 17.15 19.25 -33.29
CA VAL A 37 17.00 18.01 -32.52
C VAL A 37 17.46 16.86 -33.41
N ALA A 38 18.57 16.22 -33.05
CA ALA A 38 19.03 15.01 -33.72
C ALA A 38 18.09 13.87 -33.32
N MET A 39 17.23 13.44 -34.26
CA MET A 39 16.55 12.16 -34.17
C MET A 39 17.55 11.04 -34.43
N THR A 40 17.50 9.97 -33.64
CA THR A 40 18.19 8.72 -34.00
C THR A 40 17.47 8.06 -35.18
N SER A 41 18.18 7.22 -35.93
CA SER A 41 17.72 6.58 -37.17
C SER A 41 16.53 5.62 -37.01
N THR A 42 15.95 5.49 -35.81
CA THR A 42 14.83 4.58 -35.50
C THR A 42 13.56 5.27 -34.98
N GLY A 43 13.54 6.61 -34.84
CA GLY A 43 12.28 7.36 -34.65
C GLY A 43 11.49 7.08 -33.37
N ARG A 44 12.12 6.63 -32.27
CA ARG A 44 11.47 6.47 -30.94
C ARG A 44 11.63 7.72 -30.05
N PRO A 45 10.69 7.99 -29.12
CA PRO A 45 10.83 9.07 -28.13
C PRO A 45 12.01 8.79 -27.18
N ASP A 46 12.66 9.86 -26.70
CA ASP A 46 13.73 9.82 -25.70
C ASP A 46 13.19 9.34 -24.34
N GLU A 47 13.22 8.02 -24.11
CA GLU A 47 12.81 7.37 -22.85
C GLU A 47 13.91 7.40 -21.77
N SER A 48 14.70 8.47 -21.69
CA SER A 48 15.63 8.72 -20.57
C SER A 48 15.24 9.89 -19.65
N VAL A 49 14.02 10.44 -19.83
CA VAL A 49 13.53 11.57 -19.00
C VAL A 49 13.39 11.17 -17.52
N LEU A 50 13.02 9.92 -17.22
CA LEU A 50 12.90 9.43 -15.84
C LEU A 50 14.26 9.36 -15.12
N TRP A 51 15.32 8.88 -15.79
CA TRP A 51 16.62 8.65 -15.16
C TRP A 51 17.41 9.93 -14.89
N ARG A 52 17.47 10.86 -15.86
CA ARG A 52 18.13 12.16 -15.64
C ARG A 52 17.38 13.03 -14.64
N SER A 53 16.06 12.86 -14.52
CA SER A 53 15.28 13.50 -13.47
C SER A 53 15.58 12.88 -12.12
N VAL A 54 15.53 11.55 -11.95
CA VAL A 54 15.72 10.89 -10.65
C VAL A 54 17.10 11.17 -10.05
N ALA A 55 18.22 11.02 -10.76
CA ALA A 55 19.55 11.25 -10.18
C ALA A 55 19.80 12.70 -9.72
N ALA A 56 19.43 13.70 -10.54
CA ALA A 56 19.56 15.13 -10.18
C ALA A 56 18.52 15.57 -9.13
N THR A 57 17.32 14.96 -9.16
CA THR A 57 16.26 15.17 -8.17
C THR A 57 16.63 14.56 -6.81
N LEU A 58 17.36 13.45 -6.77
CA LEU A 58 17.86 12.84 -5.52
C LEU A 58 18.88 13.78 -4.83
N GLU A 59 19.76 14.47 -5.55
CA GLU A 59 20.69 15.44 -4.93
C GLU A 59 19.97 16.73 -4.45
N GLU A 60 18.99 17.25 -5.22
CA GLU A 60 18.26 18.48 -4.86
C GLU A 60 17.10 18.29 -3.87
N LEU A 61 16.43 17.13 -3.83
CA LEU A 61 15.30 16.87 -2.92
C LEU A 61 15.71 16.21 -1.61
N ILE A 62 16.74 15.35 -1.60
CA ILE A 62 17.08 14.59 -0.39
C ILE A 62 17.74 15.51 0.64
N ILE A 63 18.68 16.37 0.24
CA ILE A 63 19.42 17.24 1.19
C ILE A 63 18.47 18.16 1.98
N PRO A 64 17.42 18.77 1.38
CA PRO A 64 16.41 19.52 2.12
C PRO A 64 15.36 18.65 2.84
N ALA A 65 15.10 17.41 2.38
CA ALA A 65 14.11 16.49 2.98
C ALA A 65 14.65 15.67 4.17
N LEU A 66 15.96 15.75 4.46
CA LEU A 66 16.55 15.20 5.68
C LEU A 66 15.96 15.93 6.89
N ARG A 67 14.95 15.33 7.53
CA ARG A 67 14.43 15.80 8.81
C ARG A 67 15.50 15.58 9.90
N PRO A 68 15.79 16.58 10.74
CA PRO A 68 16.57 16.38 11.96
C PRO A 68 15.91 15.28 12.83
N GLY A 69 16.70 14.38 13.43
CA GLY A 69 16.24 13.29 14.30
C GLY A 69 16.15 11.90 13.65
N PHE A 70 16.23 11.80 12.32
CA PHE A 70 16.12 10.53 11.56
C PHE A 70 17.40 10.14 10.81
N GLU A 71 18.55 10.68 11.20
CA GLU A 71 19.79 10.66 10.41
C GLU A 71 20.31 9.24 10.13
N ARG A 72 20.09 8.29 11.04
CA ARG A 72 20.53 6.89 10.88
C ARG A 72 19.65 6.08 9.93
N ASP A 73 18.33 6.24 9.99
CA ASP A 73 17.40 5.56 9.09
C ASP A 73 17.51 6.13 7.68
N ASN A 74 17.64 7.46 7.58
CA ASN A 74 17.90 8.14 6.31
C ASN A 74 19.23 7.65 5.68
N ALA A 75 20.31 7.49 6.46
CA ALA A 75 21.58 6.99 5.94
C ALA A 75 21.51 5.55 5.40
N ARG A 76 20.78 4.65 6.08
CA ARG A 76 20.56 3.26 5.60
C ARG A 76 19.71 3.22 4.33
N GLN A 77 18.65 4.03 4.30
CA GLN A 77 17.77 4.15 3.14
C GLN A 77 18.53 4.66 1.90
N LEU A 78 19.45 5.60 2.08
CA LEU A 78 20.30 6.13 1.00
C LEU A 78 21.30 5.10 0.46
N VAL A 79 21.84 4.22 1.31
CA VAL A 79 22.75 3.14 0.87
C VAL A 79 22.02 2.12 -0.01
N GLY A 80 20.80 1.73 0.36
CA GLY A 80 19.98 0.82 -0.47
C GLY A 80 19.64 1.42 -1.83
N LEU A 81 19.31 2.72 -1.88
CA LEU A 81 19.11 3.46 -3.13
C LEU A 81 20.37 3.50 -4.02
N CYS A 82 21.54 3.80 -3.45
CA CYS A 82 22.80 3.82 -4.20
C CYS A 82 23.17 2.43 -4.75
N ARG A 83 22.92 1.36 -4.01
CA ARG A 83 23.16 -0.02 -4.48
C ARG A 83 22.19 -0.44 -5.57
N TYR A 84 20.92 -0.08 -5.44
CA TYR A 84 19.92 -0.27 -6.50
C TYR A 84 20.35 0.45 -7.79
N ALA A 85 20.77 1.72 -7.68
CA ALA A 85 21.29 2.49 -8.80
C ALA A 85 22.57 1.90 -9.43
N GLN A 86 23.37 1.15 -8.67
CA GLN A 86 24.56 0.44 -9.18
C GLN A 86 24.22 -0.90 -9.85
N ALA A 87 23.11 -1.54 -9.47
CA ALA A 87 22.66 -2.81 -10.03
C ALA A 87 21.94 -2.65 -11.38
N SER A 88 21.26 -1.52 -11.58
CA SER A 88 20.59 -1.15 -12.84
C SER A 88 21.62 -0.73 -13.90
N HIS A 89 21.72 -1.48 -15.01
CA HIS A 89 22.65 -1.19 -16.11
C HIS A 89 21.93 -0.71 -17.39
N ASP A 90 22.60 0.13 -18.18
CA ASP A 90 22.09 0.79 -19.39
C ASP A 90 21.70 -0.17 -20.58
N ASP A 91 21.77 -1.50 -20.42
CA ASP A 91 21.66 -2.50 -21.51
C ASP A 91 20.69 -3.68 -21.23
N VAL A 92 19.67 -3.45 -20.39
CA VAL A 92 18.73 -4.52 -19.96
C VAL A 92 17.71 -4.88 -21.04
N THR A 93 17.20 -3.91 -21.79
CA THR A 93 16.16 -4.11 -22.81
C THR A 93 16.65 -4.96 -23.97
N ASP A 94 17.85 -4.69 -24.47
CA ASP A 94 18.43 -5.41 -25.61
C ASP A 94 18.79 -6.85 -25.21
N ARG A 95 19.36 -7.05 -24.02
CA ARG A 95 19.58 -8.39 -23.44
C ARG A 95 18.29 -9.19 -23.25
N ARG A 96 17.20 -8.54 -22.80
CA ARG A 96 15.88 -9.20 -22.63
C ARG A 96 15.27 -9.57 -23.99
N ALA A 97 15.38 -8.68 -24.98
CA ALA A 97 14.95 -8.96 -26.35
C ALA A 97 15.71 -10.15 -26.94
N GLU A 98 17.04 -10.18 -26.82
CA GLU A 98 17.86 -11.30 -27.30
C GLU A 98 17.45 -12.64 -26.67
N LYS A 99 17.27 -12.68 -25.33
CA LYS A 99 16.84 -13.90 -24.65
C LYS A 99 15.41 -14.31 -25.04
N LEU A 100 14.45 -13.38 -25.09
CA LEU A 100 13.07 -13.70 -25.47
C LEU A 100 13.00 -14.24 -26.91
N ALA A 101 13.78 -13.67 -27.84
CA ALA A 101 13.89 -14.17 -29.21
C ALA A 101 14.35 -15.63 -29.31
N THR A 102 15.21 -16.10 -28.39
CA THR A 102 15.60 -17.52 -28.34
C THR A 102 14.46 -18.45 -27.92
N VAL A 103 13.47 -17.92 -27.18
CA VAL A 103 12.37 -18.67 -26.58
C VAL A 103 11.14 -18.68 -27.49
N VAL A 104 10.77 -17.53 -28.08
CA VAL A 104 9.67 -17.48 -29.06
C VAL A 104 10.05 -18.11 -30.41
N GLY A 105 11.35 -18.22 -30.71
CA GLY A 105 11.89 -18.77 -31.95
C GLY A 105 11.90 -17.74 -33.09
N PRO A 106 12.53 -18.05 -34.24
CA PRO A 106 12.60 -17.11 -35.36
C PRO A 106 11.22 -16.97 -36.01
N THR A 107 10.47 -15.95 -35.63
CA THR A 107 9.37 -15.40 -36.42
C THR A 107 9.85 -14.17 -37.18
N ASP A 108 9.20 -13.88 -38.31
CA ASP A 108 9.59 -12.90 -39.34
C ASP A 108 10.29 -11.63 -38.80
N ALA A 109 11.26 -11.13 -39.58
CA ALA A 109 12.22 -10.07 -39.24
C ALA A 109 11.63 -8.73 -38.72
N GLU A 110 10.31 -8.59 -38.62
CA GLU A 110 9.61 -7.47 -38.00
C GLU A 110 9.60 -7.53 -36.46
N ALA A 111 9.82 -8.70 -35.84
CA ALA A 111 9.81 -8.88 -34.37
C ALA A 111 11.18 -8.71 -33.69
N ALA A 112 12.09 -7.88 -34.22
CA ALA A 112 13.46 -7.77 -33.69
C ALA A 112 13.57 -6.95 -32.39
N ASP A 113 12.52 -6.21 -32.01
CA ASP A 113 12.49 -5.42 -30.78
C ASP A 113 11.62 -6.07 -29.69
N LEU A 114 11.89 -5.73 -28.43
CA LEU A 114 11.21 -6.32 -27.27
C LEU A 114 9.66 -6.25 -27.38
N PRO A 115 9.03 -5.13 -27.81
CA PRO A 115 7.58 -5.09 -28.00
C PRO A 115 7.06 -6.11 -29.02
N GLY A 116 7.71 -6.26 -30.17
CA GLY A 116 7.33 -7.26 -31.18
C GLY A 116 7.44 -8.70 -30.64
N LEU A 117 8.52 -9.00 -29.93
CA LEU A 117 8.73 -10.31 -29.30
C LEU A 117 7.70 -10.62 -28.21
N LEU A 118 7.29 -9.62 -27.42
CA LEU A 118 6.24 -9.76 -26.42
C LEU A 118 4.87 -10.01 -27.07
N GLY A 119 4.60 -9.43 -28.24
CA GLY A 119 3.42 -9.73 -29.06
C GLY A 119 3.38 -11.20 -29.48
N THR A 120 4.47 -11.71 -30.07
CA THR A 120 4.57 -13.13 -30.45
C THR A 120 4.46 -14.06 -29.25
N ALA A 121 5.05 -13.69 -28.11
CA ALA A 121 4.93 -14.46 -26.87
C ALA A 121 3.48 -14.53 -26.39
N ALA A 122 2.72 -13.44 -26.50
CA ALA A 122 1.30 -13.41 -26.14
C ALA A 122 0.47 -14.34 -27.04
N ASP A 123 0.69 -14.32 -28.35
CA ASP A 123 -0.02 -15.19 -29.29
C ASP A 123 0.21 -16.68 -28.98
N LEU A 124 1.45 -17.07 -28.67
CA LEU A 124 1.77 -18.45 -28.27
C LEU A 124 1.05 -18.87 -26.98
N LEU A 125 0.90 -17.96 -26.02
CA LEU A 125 0.18 -18.23 -24.78
C LEU A 125 -1.34 -18.36 -25.02
N VAL A 126 -1.90 -17.59 -25.94
CA VAL A 126 -3.32 -17.68 -26.36
C VAL A 126 -3.59 -18.97 -27.12
N ASP A 127 -2.69 -19.36 -28.02
CA ASP A 127 -2.78 -20.62 -28.75
C ASP A 127 -2.80 -21.81 -27.77
N ALA A 128 -1.92 -21.83 -26.77
CA ALA A 128 -1.88 -22.90 -25.76
C ALA A 128 -3.18 -23.05 -24.96
N ILE A 129 -3.94 -21.96 -24.76
CA ILE A 129 -5.26 -22.02 -24.13
C ILE A 129 -6.29 -22.63 -25.09
N SER A 130 -6.16 -22.33 -26.38
CA SER A 130 -7.12 -22.74 -27.42
C SER A 130 -6.89 -24.17 -27.91
N THR A 131 -5.67 -24.69 -27.80
CA THR A 131 -5.26 -26.04 -28.23
C THR A 131 -4.50 -26.81 -27.13
N PRO A 132 -5.14 -27.08 -25.98
CA PRO A 132 -4.45 -27.64 -24.80
C PRO A 132 -3.82 -29.03 -25.02
N ASP A 133 -4.31 -29.77 -26.02
CA ASP A 133 -3.82 -31.12 -26.35
C ASP A 133 -2.58 -31.12 -27.25
N ASP A 134 -2.18 -29.99 -27.84
CA ASP A 134 -1.00 -29.90 -28.71
C ASP A 134 0.30 -29.81 -27.87
N PRO A 135 1.15 -30.86 -27.88
CA PRO A 135 2.36 -30.87 -27.06
C PRO A 135 3.40 -29.83 -27.51
N VAL A 136 3.46 -29.48 -28.79
CA VAL A 136 4.43 -28.51 -29.30
C VAL A 136 4.06 -27.09 -28.89
N VAL A 137 2.77 -26.76 -28.97
CA VAL A 137 2.26 -25.46 -28.53
C VAL A 137 2.43 -25.31 -27.02
N ARG A 138 2.13 -26.36 -26.26
CA ARG A 138 2.30 -26.38 -24.79
C ARG A 138 3.76 -26.21 -24.37
N ASP A 139 4.68 -26.98 -24.93
CA ASP A 139 6.11 -26.90 -24.57
C ASP A 139 6.69 -25.51 -24.88
N ARG A 140 6.26 -24.88 -25.99
CA ARG A 140 6.65 -23.50 -26.32
C ARG A 140 6.05 -22.46 -25.37
N ALA A 141 4.78 -22.60 -25.02
CA ALA A 141 4.14 -21.73 -24.04
C ALA A 141 4.78 -21.86 -22.65
N ASP A 142 5.17 -23.07 -22.24
CA ASP A 142 5.88 -23.30 -20.98
C ASP A 142 7.27 -22.66 -20.99
N ALA A 143 8.00 -22.72 -22.12
CA ALA A 143 9.27 -22.02 -22.29
C ALA A 143 9.11 -20.50 -22.20
N VAL A 144 8.06 -19.94 -22.83
CA VAL A 144 7.71 -18.51 -22.73
C VAL A 144 7.40 -18.13 -21.28
N ARG A 145 6.57 -18.92 -20.57
CA ARG A 145 6.27 -18.69 -19.14
C ARG A 145 7.53 -18.70 -18.29
N ALA A 146 8.38 -19.72 -18.44
CA ALA A 146 9.63 -19.85 -17.70
C ALA A 146 10.56 -18.65 -17.92
N HIS A 147 10.64 -18.15 -19.15
CA HIS A 147 11.45 -16.98 -19.47
C HIS A 147 10.88 -15.69 -18.86
N LEU A 148 9.56 -15.47 -18.94
CA LEU A 148 8.90 -14.32 -18.30
C LEU A 148 9.05 -14.35 -16.77
N THR A 149 8.98 -15.53 -16.15
CA THR A 149 9.28 -15.70 -14.72
C THR A 149 10.74 -15.37 -14.40
N SER A 150 11.69 -15.80 -15.23
CA SER A 150 13.10 -15.43 -15.08
C SER A 150 13.34 -13.92 -15.16
N ILE A 151 12.59 -13.19 -15.99
CA ILE A 151 12.66 -11.72 -16.04
C ILE A 151 12.19 -11.12 -14.71
N LEU A 152 11.08 -11.62 -14.15
CA LEU A 152 10.57 -11.18 -12.86
C LEU A 152 11.59 -11.45 -11.73
N GLU A 153 12.25 -12.60 -11.75
CA GLU A 153 13.33 -12.94 -10.81
C GLU A 153 14.54 -12.00 -10.94
N GLU A 154 14.92 -11.63 -12.17
CA GLU A 154 15.95 -10.61 -12.43
C GLU A 154 15.55 -9.25 -11.84
N ASP A 155 14.32 -8.79 -12.07
CA ASP A 155 13.79 -7.52 -11.53
C ASP A 155 13.78 -7.51 -9.99
N ILE A 156 13.43 -8.65 -9.37
CA ILE A 156 13.48 -8.80 -7.90
C ILE A 156 14.91 -8.73 -7.38
N ALA A 157 15.85 -9.40 -8.05
CA ALA A 157 17.26 -9.39 -7.67
C ALA A 157 17.86 -7.99 -7.78
N GLU A 158 17.49 -7.25 -8.84
CA GLU A 158 17.89 -5.86 -9.05
C GLU A 158 17.29 -4.95 -7.96
N ALA A 159 16.01 -5.13 -7.63
CA ALA A 159 15.32 -4.35 -6.60
C ALA A 159 15.68 -4.75 -5.16
N ALA A 160 16.37 -5.87 -4.94
CA ALA A 160 16.69 -6.40 -3.62
C ALA A 160 17.38 -5.40 -2.67
N PRO A 161 18.32 -4.53 -3.11
CA PRO A 161 18.93 -3.54 -2.23
C PRO A 161 17.93 -2.52 -1.66
N LEU A 162 16.81 -2.26 -2.34
CA LEU A 162 15.75 -1.39 -1.80
C LEU A 162 15.10 -1.99 -0.55
N LEU A 163 15.13 -3.31 -0.37
CA LEU A 163 14.59 -3.94 0.84
C LEU A 163 15.39 -3.59 2.10
N GLU A 164 16.65 -3.17 1.97
CA GLU A 164 17.43 -2.65 3.10
C GLU A 164 16.89 -1.30 3.61
N THR A 165 16.17 -0.58 2.75
CA THR A 165 15.52 0.70 3.09
C THR A 165 14.17 0.48 3.78
N PHE A 166 13.58 -0.70 3.60
CA PHE A 166 12.33 -1.11 4.23
C PHE A 166 12.62 -1.67 5.63
N SER A 167 12.58 -0.80 6.65
CA SER A 167 12.89 -1.21 8.01
C SER A 167 11.87 -2.21 8.55
N GLY A 168 10.59 -2.16 8.16
CA GLY A 168 9.57 -3.14 8.53
C GLY A 168 9.42 -3.42 10.04
N HIS A 169 10.06 -2.62 10.90
CA HIS A 169 10.13 -2.78 12.34
C HIS A 169 9.49 -1.57 13.00
N ALA A 170 9.00 -1.82 14.22
CA ALA A 170 8.45 -0.85 15.14
C ALA A 170 9.29 0.44 15.18
N PRO A 171 8.64 1.59 15.44
CA PRO A 171 9.37 2.81 15.75
C PRO A 171 10.42 2.43 16.80
N MET A 172 11.68 2.72 16.50
CA MET A 172 12.65 2.86 17.58
C MET A 172 11.99 3.77 18.64
N ASP A 173 12.25 3.53 19.93
CA ASP A 173 11.98 4.50 20.99
C ASP A 173 12.84 5.75 20.74
N ILE A 174 12.51 6.47 19.68
CA ILE A 174 12.87 7.85 19.48
C ILE A 174 11.95 8.54 20.47
N PRO A 175 12.50 9.27 21.46
CA PRO A 175 11.69 10.18 22.24
C PRO A 175 10.78 10.96 21.29
N ASP A 176 9.57 11.30 21.72
CA ASP A 176 8.77 12.32 21.04
C ASP A 176 9.64 13.60 20.99
N ASP A 177 10.50 13.71 19.98
CA ASP A 177 11.37 14.85 19.80
C ASP A 177 10.46 16.05 19.58
N GLU A 178 10.90 17.23 20.03
CA GLU A 178 10.28 18.53 19.76
C GLU A 178 10.39 18.87 18.26
N VAL A 179 9.89 18.00 17.39
CA VAL A 179 9.64 18.29 15.99
C VAL A 179 8.51 19.29 15.96
N ASP A 180 8.75 20.41 15.27
CA ASP A 180 7.75 21.45 15.09
C ASP A 180 6.44 20.86 14.55
N VAL A 181 5.33 21.17 15.23
CA VAL A 181 3.97 20.74 14.87
C VAL A 181 3.27 21.96 14.27
N PRO A 182 3.43 22.24 12.97
CA PRO A 182 2.85 23.42 12.33
C PRO A 182 1.32 23.44 12.40
N GLU A 183 0.68 22.28 12.62
CA GLU A 183 -0.76 22.15 12.80
C GLU A 183 -1.25 22.66 14.18
N ALA A 184 -0.36 22.79 15.17
CA ALA A 184 -0.74 23.06 16.56
C ALA A 184 -1.53 24.38 16.76
N PRO A 185 -1.22 25.51 16.09
CA PRO A 185 -2.02 26.73 16.21
C PRO A 185 -3.46 26.56 15.70
N ALA A 186 -3.63 25.90 14.55
CA ALA A 186 -4.94 25.65 13.96
C ALA A 186 -5.75 24.66 14.79
N LEU A 187 -5.12 23.57 15.26
CA LEU A 187 -5.74 22.62 16.19
C LEU A 187 -6.18 23.29 17.48
N ARG A 188 -5.37 24.18 18.06
CA ARG A 188 -5.73 24.92 19.29
C ARG A 188 -6.98 25.77 19.10
N ALA A 189 -7.05 26.51 17.99
CA ALA A 189 -8.23 27.32 17.67
C ALA A 189 -9.47 26.44 17.48
N TRP A 190 -9.33 25.34 16.74
CA TRP A 190 -10.42 24.40 16.52
C TRP A 190 -10.89 23.73 17.81
N PHE A 191 -9.98 23.24 18.66
CA PHE A 191 -10.33 22.66 19.97
C PHE A 191 -11.04 23.66 20.88
N ALA A 192 -10.64 24.93 20.87
CA ALA A 192 -11.32 25.97 21.64
C ALA A 192 -12.76 26.21 21.18
N ASP A 193 -13.01 26.13 19.87
CA ASP A 193 -14.35 26.21 19.31
C ASP A 193 -15.20 24.99 19.69
N VAL A 194 -14.71 23.77 19.43
CA VAL A 194 -15.51 22.55 19.67
C VAL A 194 -15.72 22.23 21.16
N LEU A 195 -14.82 22.70 22.04
CA LEU A 195 -14.98 22.58 23.50
C LEU A 195 -15.68 23.79 24.12
N GLY A 196 -15.87 24.88 23.37
CA GLY A 196 -16.54 26.10 23.83
C GLY A 196 -15.77 26.89 24.91
N ALA A 197 -14.46 26.66 25.05
CA ALA A 197 -13.62 27.29 26.06
C ALA A 197 -12.18 27.46 25.55
N PRO A 198 -11.41 28.45 26.06
CA PRO A 198 -9.98 28.55 25.76
C PRO A 198 -9.24 27.26 26.15
N VAL A 199 -8.28 26.83 25.32
CA VAL A 199 -7.54 25.58 25.55
C VAL A 199 -6.03 25.78 25.63
N GLU A 200 -5.42 25.02 26.53
CA GLU A 200 -3.99 24.74 26.49
C GLU A 200 -3.78 23.47 25.66
N LEU A 201 -2.88 23.52 24.69
CA LEU A 201 -2.57 22.41 23.79
C LEU A 201 -1.06 22.19 23.73
N THR A 202 -0.65 20.96 23.97
CA THR A 202 0.69 20.42 23.68
C THR A 202 0.54 19.29 22.66
N ALA A 203 1.38 19.29 21.63
CA ALA A 203 1.36 18.28 20.58
C ALA A 203 2.78 17.79 20.27
N SER A 204 2.91 16.50 19.98
CA SER A 204 4.12 15.86 19.46
C SER A 204 3.78 15.04 18.23
N VAL A 205 4.74 14.91 17.30
CA VAL A 205 4.61 13.99 16.18
C VAL A 205 4.89 12.58 16.67
N MET A 206 3.98 11.64 16.41
CA MET A 206 4.26 10.23 16.65
C MET A 206 5.05 9.65 15.48
N VAL A 207 6.17 9.00 15.78
CA VAL A 207 6.97 8.30 14.77
C VAL A 207 6.23 7.03 14.34
N GLY A 208 5.99 6.88 13.04
CA GLY A 208 5.18 5.79 12.47
C GLY A 208 3.97 6.33 11.70
N GLY A 209 3.13 5.43 11.16
CA GLY A 209 1.95 5.80 10.37
C GLY A 209 2.31 6.32 8.98
N HIS A 210 2.60 5.41 8.05
CA HIS A 210 2.99 5.80 6.69
C HIS A 210 1.83 6.41 5.89
N SER A 211 0.59 5.98 6.16
CA SER A 211 -0.59 6.42 5.42
C SER A 211 -1.18 7.75 5.88
N ARG A 212 -1.05 8.06 7.17
CA ARG A 212 -1.59 9.27 7.81
C ARG A 212 -0.63 9.80 8.84
N ARG A 213 -0.49 11.12 8.87
CA ARG A 213 0.31 11.81 9.89
C ARG A 213 -0.38 11.66 11.24
N MET A 214 0.34 11.19 12.24
CA MET A 214 -0.19 10.97 13.59
C MET A 214 0.43 11.96 14.58
N LEU A 215 -0.42 12.65 15.33
CA LEU A 215 -0.01 13.56 16.40
C LEU A 215 -0.56 13.06 17.73
N SER A 216 0.29 12.99 18.75
CA SER A 216 -0.12 12.86 20.15
C SER A 216 -0.42 14.25 20.68
N VAL A 217 -1.63 14.47 21.17
CA VAL A 217 -2.10 15.80 21.62
C VAL A 217 -2.68 15.69 23.02
N ARG A 218 -2.21 16.56 23.91
CA ARG A 218 -2.88 16.82 25.19
C ARG A 218 -3.55 18.18 25.14
N VAL A 219 -4.85 18.19 25.39
CA VAL A 219 -5.68 19.40 25.40
C VAL A 219 -6.28 19.57 26.79
N THR A 220 -6.13 20.77 27.38
CA THR A 220 -6.78 21.12 28.64
C THR A 220 -7.77 22.25 28.40
N ALA A 221 -9.04 22.02 28.76
CA ALA A 221 -10.12 23.00 28.68
C ALA A 221 -10.87 23.02 30.03
N ASP A 222 -11.07 24.19 30.62
CA ASP A 222 -11.74 24.37 31.93
C ASP A 222 -11.23 23.42 33.05
N GLY A 223 -9.93 23.15 33.05
CA GLY A 223 -9.27 22.26 34.03
C GLY A 223 -9.45 20.76 33.77
N VAL A 224 -10.13 20.37 32.68
CA VAL A 224 -10.24 18.97 32.23
C VAL A 224 -9.20 18.72 31.14
N ALA A 225 -8.35 17.70 31.35
CA ALA A 225 -7.35 17.29 30.39
C ALA A 225 -7.82 16.08 29.55
N TYR A 226 -7.54 16.12 28.25
CA TYR A 226 -7.82 15.06 27.28
C TYR A 226 -6.50 14.61 26.64
N ASP A 227 -6.23 13.30 26.68
CA ASP A 227 -5.14 12.67 25.95
C ASP A 227 -5.69 12.07 24.64
N LEU A 228 -5.27 12.62 23.52
CA LEU A 228 -5.87 12.39 22.21
C LEU A 228 -4.81 12.05 21.17
N ILE A 229 -5.23 11.31 20.15
CA ILE A 229 -4.46 11.11 18.91
C ILE A 229 -5.21 11.80 17.77
N VAL A 230 -4.48 12.56 16.95
CA VAL A 230 -4.99 13.18 15.72
C VAL A 230 -4.37 12.45 14.53
N ARG A 231 -5.20 11.87 13.65
CA ARG A 231 -4.76 11.26 12.38
C ARG A 231 -5.19 12.16 11.22
N ILE A 232 -4.21 12.62 10.44
CA ILE A 232 -4.39 13.59 9.36
C ILE A 232 -4.10 12.92 8.02
N GLU A 233 -5.00 13.06 7.05
CA GLU A 233 -4.92 12.44 5.72
C GLU A 233 -3.61 12.80 4.98
N GLN A 234 -2.99 11.86 4.25
CA GLN A 234 -1.77 12.13 3.46
C GLN A 234 -1.84 11.53 2.06
N GLY A 235 -2.59 12.19 1.17
CA GLY A 235 -2.52 11.90 -0.26
C GLY A 235 -3.10 10.53 -0.68
N GLY A 236 -3.94 9.91 0.15
CA GLY A 236 -4.64 8.67 -0.18
C GLY A 236 -3.72 7.47 -0.34
N MET A 237 -2.67 7.36 0.49
CA MET A 237 -1.84 6.17 0.55
C MET A 237 -2.70 4.93 0.78
N PHE A 238 -2.38 3.85 0.06
CA PHE A 238 -3.16 2.62 0.03
C PHE A 238 -4.59 2.75 -0.52
N GLY A 239 -4.98 3.92 -1.05
CA GLY A 239 -6.33 4.15 -1.56
C GLY A 239 -7.39 4.23 -0.47
N THR A 240 -6.99 4.47 0.78
CA THR A 240 -7.88 4.48 1.94
C THR A 240 -8.36 5.90 2.26
N GLU A 241 -9.52 6.00 2.91
CA GLU A 241 -10.08 7.27 3.36
C GLU A 241 -10.20 7.30 4.90
N GLY A 242 -9.59 8.30 5.55
CA GLY A 242 -9.61 8.40 7.01
C GLY A 242 -11.02 8.56 7.60
N THR A 243 -11.98 9.05 6.82
CA THR A 243 -13.37 9.17 7.26
C THR A 243 -14.04 7.80 7.43
N SER A 244 -13.79 6.87 6.52
CA SER A 244 -14.36 5.51 6.57
C SER A 244 -13.73 4.73 7.72
N GLU A 245 -12.41 4.77 7.85
CA GLU A 245 -11.65 4.22 8.98
C GLU A 245 -12.24 4.70 10.33
N ALA A 246 -12.39 6.01 10.49
CA ALA A 246 -12.85 6.61 11.73
C ALA A 246 -14.30 6.21 12.10
N LYS A 247 -15.17 5.98 11.10
CA LYS A 247 -16.54 5.51 11.33
C LYS A 247 -16.59 4.05 11.76
N VAL A 248 -15.77 3.19 11.13
CA VAL A 248 -15.61 1.78 11.54
C VAL A 248 -15.15 1.70 13.00
N MET A 249 -14.07 2.42 13.33
CA MET A 249 -13.54 2.47 14.70
C MET A 249 -14.57 2.95 15.71
N ARG A 250 -15.33 3.99 15.37
CA ARG A 250 -16.40 4.51 16.24
C ARG A 250 -17.47 3.47 16.49
N ALA A 251 -17.98 2.83 15.44
CA ALA A 251 -19.04 1.83 15.55
C ALA A 251 -18.60 0.62 16.39
N LEU A 252 -17.39 0.12 16.17
CA LEU A 252 -16.82 -0.97 16.96
C LEU A 252 -16.67 -0.61 18.44
N ALA A 253 -16.12 0.57 18.74
CA ALA A 253 -15.97 1.05 20.11
C ALA A 253 -17.33 1.26 20.81
N GLU A 254 -18.34 1.75 20.09
CA GLU A 254 -19.71 1.90 20.60
C GLU A 254 -20.40 0.55 20.86
N ALA A 255 -20.06 -0.48 20.09
CA ALA A 255 -20.50 -1.86 20.30
C ALA A 255 -19.73 -2.60 21.42
N GLY A 256 -18.72 -1.95 22.03
CA GLY A 256 -17.91 -2.53 23.09
C GLY A 256 -16.74 -3.40 22.62
N TYR A 257 -16.44 -3.42 21.32
CA TYR A 257 -15.25 -4.06 20.77
C TYR A 257 -14.01 -3.17 21.02
N PRO A 258 -12.82 -3.73 21.33
CA PRO A 258 -11.63 -2.95 21.65
C PRO A 258 -11.06 -2.24 20.41
N ALA A 259 -11.59 -1.05 20.11
CA ALA A 259 -11.06 -0.12 19.13
C ALA A 259 -10.92 1.30 19.76
N PRO A 260 -9.96 2.12 19.32
CA PRO A 260 -9.85 3.49 19.81
C PRO A 260 -11.12 4.30 19.54
N ARG A 261 -11.65 4.94 20.57
CA ARG A 261 -12.90 5.70 20.45
C ARG A 261 -12.67 7.02 19.70
N VAL A 262 -13.26 7.12 18.51
CA VAL A 262 -13.22 8.34 17.70
C VAL A 262 -14.19 9.38 18.23
N ARG A 263 -13.66 10.52 18.67
CA ARG A 263 -14.40 11.66 19.21
C ARG A 263 -14.92 12.58 18.12
N TRP A 264 -14.08 12.94 17.16
CA TRP A 264 -14.40 13.89 16.10
C TRP A 264 -13.90 13.39 14.74
N ILE A 265 -14.70 13.61 13.71
CA ILE A 265 -14.33 13.40 12.30
C ILE A 265 -14.52 14.76 11.63
N VAL A 266 -13.45 15.31 11.05
CA VAL A 266 -13.41 16.66 10.51
C VAL A 266 -13.05 16.58 9.04
N THR A 267 -14.03 16.89 8.19
CA THR A 267 -13.86 16.94 6.73
C THR A 267 -13.72 18.36 6.19
N ASP A 268 -13.82 19.36 7.08
CA ASP A 268 -13.69 20.77 6.71
C ASP A 268 -12.21 21.10 6.41
N PRO A 269 -11.87 21.42 5.14
CA PRO A 269 -10.50 21.75 4.78
C PRO A 269 -10.04 23.09 5.36
N GLU A 270 -10.93 23.95 5.87
CA GLU A 270 -10.54 25.24 6.45
C GLU A 270 -9.72 25.09 7.74
N VAL A 271 -9.80 23.94 8.41
CA VAL A 271 -9.09 23.71 9.68
C VAL A 271 -7.62 23.37 9.45
N LEU A 272 -7.32 22.30 8.71
CA LEU A 272 -5.94 21.81 8.49
C LEU A 272 -5.54 21.70 7.00
N GLY A 273 -6.39 22.14 6.08
CA GLY A 273 -6.20 21.97 4.63
C GLY A 273 -6.57 20.58 4.11
N GLN A 274 -6.78 19.60 5.01
CA GLN A 274 -7.09 18.22 4.67
C GLN A 274 -7.92 17.55 5.78
N PRO A 275 -8.71 16.52 5.47
CA PRO A 275 -9.50 15.80 6.47
C PRO A 275 -8.63 15.18 7.57
N PHE A 276 -9.18 15.13 8.78
CA PHE A 276 -8.57 14.46 9.91
C PHE A 276 -9.64 13.92 10.87
N PHE A 277 -9.22 13.04 11.77
CA PHE A 277 -10.06 12.63 12.88
C PHE A 277 -9.26 12.59 14.17
N VAL A 278 -9.99 12.67 15.28
CA VAL A 278 -9.44 12.74 16.62
C VAL A 278 -10.06 11.61 17.45
N MET A 279 -9.21 10.84 18.11
CA MET A 279 -9.58 9.70 18.93
C MET A 279 -8.94 9.75 20.30
N ASP A 280 -9.50 9.00 21.25
CA ASP A 280 -8.86 8.80 22.55
C ASP A 280 -7.50 8.13 22.39
N ARG A 281 -6.53 8.55 23.19
CA ARG A 281 -5.30 7.79 23.39
C ARG A 281 -5.61 6.56 24.26
N VAL A 282 -5.49 5.37 23.68
CA VAL A 282 -5.67 4.12 24.41
C VAL A 282 -4.36 3.74 25.11
N PRO A 283 -4.38 3.37 26.41
CA PRO A 283 -3.19 2.90 27.10
C PRO A 283 -2.78 1.50 26.64
N GLY A 284 -1.48 1.26 26.55
CA GLY A 284 -0.90 -0.05 26.25
C GLY A 284 0.36 0.04 25.41
N SER A 285 0.95 -1.12 25.13
CA SER A 285 2.12 -1.28 24.29
C SER A 285 1.81 -2.20 23.11
N PRO A 286 2.38 -1.96 21.91
CA PRO A 286 2.34 -2.92 20.82
C PRO A 286 3.44 -4.00 20.91
N VAL A 287 4.35 -3.90 21.90
CA VAL A 287 5.50 -4.79 22.02
C VAL A 287 5.09 -6.14 22.57
N ILE A 288 5.43 -7.22 21.86
CA ILE A 288 5.14 -8.59 22.27
C ILE A 288 6.29 -9.11 23.14
N GLU A 289 6.14 -9.00 24.45
CA GLU A 289 7.08 -9.53 25.43
C GLU A 289 6.69 -10.95 25.89
N ASP A 290 5.39 -11.23 25.93
CA ASP A 290 4.81 -12.53 26.26
C ASP A 290 4.06 -13.10 25.05
N PRO A 291 4.39 -14.32 24.58
CA PRO A 291 3.64 -15.00 23.52
C PRO A 291 2.12 -15.13 23.79
N GLN A 292 1.68 -15.15 25.05
CA GLN A 292 0.25 -15.22 25.40
C GLN A 292 -0.57 -14.02 24.91
N VAL A 293 0.07 -12.86 24.73
CA VAL A 293 -0.56 -11.66 24.16
C VAL A 293 -1.12 -11.97 22.77
N VAL A 294 -0.39 -12.76 21.98
CA VAL A 294 -0.80 -13.14 20.63
C VAL A 294 -1.99 -14.07 20.66
N ASP A 295 -2.06 -14.97 21.64
CA ASP A 295 -3.20 -15.88 21.80
C ASP A 295 -4.47 -15.08 22.17
N THR A 296 -4.35 -14.05 23.03
CA THR A 296 -5.44 -13.12 23.31
C THR A 296 -5.83 -12.30 22.07
N TYR A 297 -4.87 -11.84 21.27
CA TYR A 297 -5.15 -11.14 20.02
C TYR A 297 -5.89 -12.03 19.01
N ILE A 298 -5.49 -13.29 18.84
CA ILE A 298 -6.20 -14.27 18.00
C ILE A 298 -7.65 -14.42 18.43
N ARG A 299 -7.92 -14.52 19.75
CA ARG A 299 -9.30 -14.56 20.26
C ARG A 299 -10.09 -13.29 19.93
N ARG A 300 -9.50 -12.10 20.09
CA ARG A 300 -10.17 -10.84 19.73
C ARG A 300 -10.45 -10.74 18.23
N LEU A 301 -9.52 -11.18 17.39
CA LEU A 301 -9.71 -11.22 15.95
C LEU A 301 -10.87 -12.14 15.55
N GLN A 302 -11.00 -13.30 16.22
CA GLN A 302 -12.16 -14.17 16.03
C GLN A 302 -13.47 -13.53 16.52
N GLU A 303 -13.44 -12.80 17.63
CA GLU A 303 -14.61 -12.04 18.10
C GLU A 303 -15.05 -10.98 17.07
N LEU A 304 -14.11 -10.27 16.43
CA LEU A 304 -14.40 -9.33 15.33
C LEU A 304 -15.16 -10.02 14.20
N HIS A 305 -14.69 -11.20 13.79
CA HIS A 305 -15.29 -11.97 12.69
C HIS A 305 -16.71 -12.48 13.00
N GLN A 306 -17.11 -12.47 14.27
CA GLN A 306 -18.44 -12.89 14.75
C GLN A 306 -19.39 -11.72 15.01
N LEU A 307 -18.91 -10.47 14.95
CA LEU A 307 -19.76 -9.30 15.08
C LEU A 307 -20.74 -9.18 13.91
N ASP A 308 -21.91 -8.58 14.16
CA ASP A 308 -22.87 -8.27 13.10
C ASP A 308 -22.24 -7.27 12.10
N PRO A 309 -22.05 -7.65 10.82
CA PRO A 309 -21.47 -6.75 9.82
C PRO A 309 -22.24 -5.44 9.67
N ALA A 310 -23.55 -5.44 9.97
CA ALA A 310 -24.38 -4.24 9.90
C ALA A 310 -23.90 -3.12 10.85
N LEU A 311 -23.11 -3.45 11.88
CA LEU A 311 -22.57 -2.48 12.83
C LEU A 311 -21.77 -1.36 12.16
N VAL A 312 -21.05 -1.67 11.07
CA VAL A 312 -20.09 -0.76 10.44
C VAL A 312 -20.58 -0.20 9.10
N GLU A 313 -21.87 -0.32 8.77
CA GLU A 313 -22.42 0.14 7.48
C GLU A 313 -22.22 1.63 7.21
N ASN A 314 -22.17 2.44 8.28
CA ASN A 314 -21.92 3.87 8.16
C ASN A 314 -20.51 4.19 7.64
N GLY A 315 -19.55 3.29 7.83
CA GLY A 315 -18.15 3.39 7.42
C GLY A 315 -17.84 2.63 6.13
N LEU A 316 -18.38 1.42 5.97
CA LEU A 316 -18.07 0.53 4.85
C LEU A 316 -19.14 0.50 3.74
N GLY A 317 -20.28 1.15 3.96
CA GLY A 317 -21.44 1.03 3.08
C GLY A 317 -22.30 -0.21 3.40
N PRO A 318 -23.29 -0.53 2.57
CA PRO A 318 -24.22 -1.63 2.83
C PRO A 318 -23.49 -2.98 2.83
N VAL A 319 -23.90 -3.88 3.73
CA VAL A 319 -23.38 -5.25 3.73
C VAL A 319 -23.70 -5.93 2.39
N PRO A 320 -22.71 -6.57 1.73
CA PRO A 320 -22.94 -7.32 0.49
C PRO A 320 -24.02 -8.38 0.64
N ALA A 321 -24.84 -8.54 -0.39
CA ALA A 321 -25.99 -9.45 -0.35
C ALA A 321 -25.60 -10.93 -0.24
N THR A 322 -24.41 -11.31 -0.70
CA THR A 322 -23.85 -12.66 -0.55
C THR A 322 -22.34 -12.60 -0.29
N PRO A 323 -21.75 -13.65 0.30
CA PRO A 323 -20.31 -13.75 0.48
C PRO A 323 -19.51 -13.66 -0.83
N GLU A 324 -20.00 -14.25 -1.92
CA GLU A 324 -19.36 -14.14 -3.24
C GLU A 324 -19.37 -12.71 -3.76
N ALA A 325 -20.44 -11.95 -3.50
CA ALA A 325 -20.51 -10.55 -3.87
C ALA A 325 -19.49 -9.70 -3.06
N ALA A 326 -19.29 -10.02 -1.78
CA ALA A 326 -18.25 -9.39 -0.96
C ALA A 326 -16.84 -9.64 -1.55
N ILE A 327 -16.54 -10.89 -1.88
CA ILE A 327 -15.26 -11.27 -2.51
C ILE A 327 -15.05 -10.56 -3.84
N SER A 328 -16.05 -10.56 -4.72
CA SER A 328 -15.95 -9.90 -6.02
C SER A 328 -15.72 -8.39 -5.86
N ALA A 329 -16.46 -7.74 -4.97
CA ALA A 329 -16.31 -6.32 -4.68
C ALA A 329 -14.90 -6.00 -4.19
N MET A 330 -14.29 -6.89 -3.39
CA MET A 330 -12.94 -6.69 -2.88
C MET A 330 -11.86 -6.86 -3.95
N ILE A 331 -12.00 -7.85 -4.84
CA ILE A 331 -11.11 -7.99 -5.99
C ILE A 331 -11.20 -6.74 -6.89
N ASP A 332 -12.42 -6.27 -7.14
CA ASP A 332 -12.67 -5.07 -7.95
C ASP A 332 -12.09 -3.81 -7.30
N HIS A 333 -12.21 -3.69 -5.98
CA HIS A 333 -11.65 -2.58 -5.21
C HIS A 333 -10.13 -2.50 -5.35
N TRP A 334 -9.40 -3.58 -5.06
CA TRP A 334 -7.93 -3.58 -5.13
C TRP A 334 -7.42 -3.39 -6.56
N LEU A 335 -8.10 -3.98 -7.55
CA LEU A 335 -7.81 -3.69 -8.95
C LEU A 335 -8.05 -2.21 -9.26
N GLY A 336 -9.13 -1.60 -8.78
CA GLY A 336 -9.38 -0.16 -8.93
C GLY A 336 -8.23 0.69 -8.41
N ILE A 337 -7.81 0.46 -7.15
CA ILE A 337 -6.68 1.16 -6.53
C ILE A 337 -5.40 1.04 -7.36
N TYR A 338 -5.10 -0.18 -7.80
CA TYR A 338 -3.97 -0.45 -8.67
C TYR A 338 -4.05 0.35 -9.99
N ARG A 339 -5.19 0.27 -10.67
CA ARG A 339 -5.42 0.87 -11.99
C ARG A 339 -5.38 2.39 -11.96
N ASP A 340 -5.76 2.99 -10.85
CA ASP A 340 -5.66 4.44 -10.60
C ASP A 340 -4.23 4.86 -10.21
N SER A 341 -3.36 3.90 -9.92
CA SER A 341 -1.97 4.15 -9.48
C SER A 341 -0.94 4.05 -10.61
N VAL A 342 -1.33 3.57 -11.79
CA VAL A 342 -0.41 3.35 -12.92
C VAL A 342 -1.01 3.79 -14.25
N ASP A 343 -0.14 4.23 -15.17
CA ASP A 343 -0.55 4.57 -16.54
C ASP A 343 -0.70 3.32 -17.42
N VAL A 344 0.13 2.31 -17.19
CA VAL A 344 0.19 1.08 -18.00
C VAL A 344 -0.29 -0.11 -17.18
N ARG A 345 -1.19 -0.90 -17.79
CA ARG A 345 -1.72 -2.08 -17.12
C ARG A 345 -0.67 -3.19 -17.00
N ILE A 346 -0.68 -3.91 -15.88
CA ILE A 346 0.22 -5.00 -15.48
C ILE A 346 -0.60 -6.26 -15.72
N PRO A 347 -0.38 -6.97 -16.85
CA PRO A 347 -1.22 -8.10 -17.23
C PRO A 347 -1.29 -9.18 -16.15
N LEU A 348 -0.22 -9.36 -15.39
CA LEU A 348 -0.14 -10.37 -14.34
C LEU A 348 -1.13 -10.13 -13.19
N LEU A 349 -1.38 -8.86 -12.82
CA LEU A 349 -2.39 -8.52 -11.80
C LEU A 349 -3.81 -8.74 -12.35
N GLU A 350 -4.04 -8.34 -13.60
CA GLU A 350 -5.34 -8.49 -14.27
C GLU A 350 -5.72 -9.99 -14.41
N GLU A 351 -4.80 -10.81 -14.89
CA GLU A 351 -4.97 -12.27 -15.02
C GLU A 351 -5.12 -12.96 -13.67
N SER A 352 -4.35 -12.54 -12.65
CA SER A 352 -4.45 -13.12 -11.31
C SER A 352 -5.78 -12.79 -10.65
N ALA A 353 -6.33 -11.59 -10.88
CA ALA A 353 -7.65 -11.23 -10.41
C ALA A 353 -8.74 -12.07 -11.09
N GLU A 354 -8.66 -12.28 -12.41
CA GLU A 354 -9.59 -13.19 -13.11
C GLU A 354 -9.47 -14.64 -12.61
N TRP A 355 -8.25 -15.08 -12.30
CA TRP A 355 -8.04 -16.38 -11.67
C TRP A 355 -8.70 -16.43 -10.29
N LEU A 356 -8.52 -15.41 -9.44
CA LEU A 356 -9.15 -15.35 -8.12
C LEU A 356 -10.68 -15.34 -8.20
N ARG A 357 -11.28 -14.59 -9.14
CA ARG A 357 -12.75 -14.63 -9.35
C ARG A 357 -13.25 -16.05 -9.67
N ARG A 358 -12.45 -16.85 -10.37
CA ARG A 358 -12.81 -18.23 -10.72
C ARG A 358 -12.55 -19.24 -9.60
N HIS A 359 -11.60 -18.99 -8.70
CA HIS A 359 -11.09 -20.02 -7.77
C HIS A 359 -11.32 -19.70 -6.29
N LEU A 360 -11.43 -18.43 -5.92
CA LEU A 360 -11.70 -18.05 -4.54
C LEU A 360 -13.16 -18.36 -4.21
N ARG A 361 -13.39 -19.05 -3.10
CA ARG A 361 -14.73 -19.41 -2.61
C ARG A 361 -14.88 -18.91 -1.18
N PRO A 362 -16.09 -18.46 -0.79
CA PRO A 362 -16.36 -18.16 0.60
C PRO A 362 -16.19 -19.41 1.47
N THR A 363 -15.52 -19.25 2.59
CA THR A 363 -15.40 -20.26 3.67
C THR A 363 -16.54 -20.13 4.68
N GLY A 364 -17.25 -18.99 4.67
CA GLY A 364 -18.35 -18.72 5.58
C GLY A 364 -19.23 -17.53 5.16
N PRO A 365 -20.07 -17.02 6.07
CA PRO A 365 -20.82 -15.80 5.84
C PRO A 365 -19.88 -14.58 5.75
N THR A 366 -20.35 -13.50 5.12
CA THR A 366 -19.64 -12.21 5.10
C THR A 366 -19.42 -11.70 6.52
N ALA A 367 -18.19 -11.30 6.81
CA ALA A 367 -17.78 -10.75 8.10
C ALA A 367 -17.12 -9.38 7.95
N ILE A 368 -16.92 -8.69 9.08
CA ILE A 368 -16.00 -7.55 9.15
C ILE A 368 -14.58 -8.11 9.16
N VAL A 369 -13.77 -7.73 8.17
CA VAL A 369 -12.36 -8.13 8.04
C VAL A 369 -11.50 -6.93 8.40
N HIS A 370 -10.46 -7.15 9.22
CA HIS A 370 -9.53 -6.08 9.61
C HIS A 370 -8.65 -5.65 8.43
N GLY A 371 -8.21 -6.60 7.61
CA GLY A 371 -7.44 -6.37 6.39
C GLY A 371 -5.93 -6.26 6.58
N ASP A 372 -5.47 -5.80 7.75
CA ASP A 372 -4.07 -5.91 8.22
C ASP A 372 -3.98 -6.36 9.70
N PRO A 373 -4.30 -7.61 10.04
CA PRO A 373 -4.25 -8.10 11.42
C PRO A 373 -2.81 -8.45 11.88
N GLY A 374 -1.81 -7.62 11.58
CA GLY A 374 -0.42 -7.95 11.91
C GLY A 374 -0.09 -7.89 13.41
N PRO A 375 0.86 -8.71 13.92
CA PRO A 375 1.41 -8.54 15.26
C PRO A 375 2.11 -7.18 15.36
N GLY A 376 1.49 -6.26 16.09
CA GLY A 376 1.84 -4.83 16.14
C GLY A 376 0.66 -3.89 15.89
N ASN A 377 -0.42 -4.39 15.30
CA ASN A 377 -1.67 -3.64 15.11
C ASN A 377 -2.65 -3.84 16.27
N PHE A 378 -2.10 -3.83 17.48
CA PHE A 378 -2.84 -3.85 18.73
C PHE A 378 -2.05 -3.18 19.85
N LEU A 379 -2.75 -2.82 20.90
CA LEU A 379 -2.19 -2.40 22.18
C LEU A 379 -2.63 -3.39 23.26
N HIS A 380 -1.73 -3.66 24.20
CA HIS A 380 -2.05 -4.49 25.36
C HIS A 380 -1.51 -3.90 26.66
N VAL A 381 -2.15 -4.28 27.77
CA VAL A 381 -1.68 -4.06 29.14
C VAL A 381 -1.78 -5.39 29.85
N ASP A 382 -0.65 -5.85 30.40
CA ASP A 382 -0.56 -7.11 31.16
C ASP A 382 -1.14 -8.33 30.41
N GLY A 383 -0.95 -8.42 29.09
CA GLY A 383 -1.44 -9.54 28.27
C GLY A 383 -2.85 -9.35 27.70
N GLU A 384 -3.59 -8.35 28.16
CA GLU A 384 -4.96 -8.06 27.71
C GLU A 384 -4.98 -7.00 26.61
N ILE A 385 -5.67 -7.31 25.51
CA ILE A 385 -5.79 -6.39 24.37
C ILE A 385 -6.71 -5.22 24.73
N THR A 386 -6.16 -4.01 24.73
CA THR A 386 -6.89 -2.77 25.03
C THR A 386 -7.41 -2.09 23.77
N ALA A 387 -6.76 -2.30 22.62
CA ALA A 387 -7.22 -1.84 21.32
C ALA A 387 -6.62 -2.67 20.18
N LEU A 388 -7.42 -2.93 19.15
CA LEU A 388 -6.94 -3.18 17.80
C LEU A 388 -6.81 -1.82 17.08
N THR A 389 -5.75 -1.67 16.29
CA THR A 389 -5.40 -0.41 15.63
C THR A 389 -5.22 -0.60 14.14
N ASP A 390 -5.20 0.51 13.40
CA ASP A 390 -4.95 0.53 11.96
C ASP A 390 -6.04 -0.13 11.11
N TRP A 391 -7.24 0.44 11.22
CA TRP A 391 -8.47 -0.03 10.57
C TRP A 391 -8.63 0.45 9.12
N GLU A 392 -7.58 0.99 8.51
CA GLU A 392 -7.70 1.65 7.20
C GLU A 392 -7.96 0.69 6.04
N LEU A 393 -7.61 -0.59 6.21
CA LEU A 393 -7.92 -1.66 5.25
C LEU A 393 -9.18 -2.46 5.61
N ALA A 394 -9.95 -2.01 6.60
CA ALA A 394 -11.14 -2.73 7.04
C ALA A 394 -12.20 -2.76 5.94
N HIS A 395 -12.86 -3.92 5.78
CA HIS A 395 -13.87 -4.13 4.74
C HIS A 395 -14.79 -5.31 5.05
N TYR A 396 -15.79 -5.53 4.21
CA TYR A 396 -16.60 -6.75 4.23
C TYR A 396 -15.96 -7.84 3.37
N GLY A 397 -15.75 -9.01 3.97
CA GLY A 397 -15.06 -10.11 3.29
C GLY A 397 -15.23 -11.43 4.01
N ASP A 398 -14.24 -12.29 3.86
CA ASP A 398 -14.17 -13.59 4.50
C ASP A 398 -13.08 -13.59 5.58
N PRO A 399 -13.35 -14.09 6.79
CA PRO A 399 -12.34 -14.24 7.85
C PRO A 399 -11.04 -14.91 7.44
N ALA A 400 -11.08 -15.83 6.46
CA ALA A 400 -9.89 -16.51 5.96
C ALA A 400 -8.82 -15.55 5.39
N GLU A 401 -9.23 -14.35 4.94
CA GLU A 401 -8.29 -13.30 4.57
C GLU A 401 -7.39 -12.90 5.75
N ASP A 402 -7.99 -12.58 6.90
CA ASP A 402 -7.27 -12.11 8.07
C ASP A 402 -6.34 -13.21 8.61
N TRP A 403 -6.83 -14.46 8.68
CA TRP A 403 -6.03 -15.59 9.16
C TRP A 403 -4.82 -15.89 8.28
N THR A 404 -5.00 -15.89 6.96
CA THR A 404 -3.89 -16.11 6.02
C THR A 404 -2.94 -14.92 5.97
N TYR A 405 -3.44 -13.68 6.06
CA TYR A 405 -2.60 -12.49 6.14
C TYR A 405 -1.75 -12.48 7.42
N PHE A 406 -2.35 -12.81 8.56
CA PHE A 406 -1.65 -12.98 9.83
C PHE A 406 -0.55 -14.03 9.69
N GLY A 407 -0.91 -15.28 9.36
CA GLY A 407 0.00 -16.42 9.44
C GLY A 407 1.08 -16.45 8.35
N ALA A 408 0.73 -16.11 7.11
CA ALA A 408 1.63 -16.23 5.96
C ALA A 408 2.44 -14.95 5.66
N ILE A 409 1.96 -13.78 6.09
CA ILE A 409 2.57 -12.50 5.70
C ILE A 409 3.11 -11.75 6.92
N ARG A 410 2.25 -11.40 7.88
CA ARG A 410 2.63 -10.47 8.97
C ARG A 410 3.40 -11.15 10.08
N ALA A 411 2.98 -12.35 10.49
CA ALA A 411 3.58 -13.11 11.60
C ALA A 411 4.55 -14.22 11.13
N ARG A 412 4.87 -14.28 9.84
CA ARG A 412 5.74 -15.33 9.24
C ARG A 412 7.16 -15.41 9.82
N ARG A 413 7.63 -14.35 10.49
CA ARG A 413 8.95 -14.29 11.14
C ARG A 413 8.94 -14.83 12.57
N MET A 414 7.76 -14.95 13.16
CA MET A 414 7.59 -15.43 14.53
C MET A 414 7.44 -16.95 14.55
N HIS A 415 6.57 -17.49 13.69
CA HIS A 415 6.36 -18.93 13.51
C HIS A 415 6.10 -19.28 12.05
N ASP A 416 6.22 -20.57 11.71
CA ASP A 416 5.79 -21.10 10.43
C ASP A 416 4.25 -21.21 10.33
N VAL A 417 3.77 -21.42 9.11
CA VAL A 417 2.33 -21.50 8.82
C VAL A 417 1.65 -22.65 9.55
N ALA A 418 2.32 -23.80 9.70
CA ALA A 418 1.74 -24.96 10.38
C ALA A 418 1.48 -24.66 11.87
N THR A 419 2.44 -24.00 12.53
CA THR A 419 2.31 -23.55 13.92
C THR A 419 1.19 -22.53 14.07
N TRP A 420 1.07 -21.58 13.13
CA TRP A 420 -0.01 -20.59 13.17
C TRP A 420 -1.39 -21.21 13.01
N ARG A 421 -1.56 -22.14 12.05
CA ARG A 421 -2.83 -22.87 11.88
C ARG A 421 -3.21 -23.65 13.13
N ALA A 422 -2.24 -24.31 13.79
CA ALA A 422 -2.50 -24.99 15.05
C ALA A 422 -2.96 -24.03 16.16
N LYS A 423 -2.36 -22.83 16.24
CA LYS A 423 -2.78 -21.79 17.18
C LYS A 423 -4.17 -21.24 16.86
N PHE A 424 -4.51 -21.03 15.60
CA PHE A 424 -5.86 -20.57 15.22
C PHE A 424 -6.92 -21.61 15.56
N ALA A 425 -6.64 -22.90 15.32
CA ALA A 425 -7.52 -23.99 15.75
C ALA A 425 -7.69 -24.00 17.28
N GLU A 426 -6.59 -23.90 18.04
CA GLU A 426 -6.63 -23.93 19.50
C GLU A 426 -7.35 -22.73 20.13
N GLN A 427 -7.06 -21.51 19.65
CA GLN A 427 -7.49 -20.27 20.29
C GLN A 427 -8.79 -19.72 19.72
N ALA A 428 -9.11 -20.00 18.45
CA ALA A 428 -10.23 -19.41 17.73
C ALA A 428 -11.20 -20.45 17.12
N ASP A 429 -10.92 -21.75 17.23
CA ASP A 429 -11.68 -22.83 16.58
C ASP A 429 -11.75 -22.63 15.04
N VAL A 430 -10.64 -22.16 14.47
CA VAL A 430 -10.51 -21.87 13.04
C VAL A 430 -9.65 -22.92 12.36
N GLU A 431 -10.25 -23.65 11.43
CA GLU A 431 -9.59 -24.57 10.52
C GLU A 431 -9.85 -24.16 9.08
N ILE A 432 -8.78 -23.95 8.31
CA ILE A 432 -8.82 -23.64 6.88
C ILE A 432 -8.04 -24.74 6.18
N ASP A 433 -8.59 -25.36 5.15
CA ASP A 433 -7.89 -26.40 4.40
C ASP A 433 -6.73 -25.83 3.56
N ASP A 434 -5.85 -26.70 3.07
CA ASP A 434 -4.63 -26.27 2.36
C ASP A 434 -4.93 -25.50 1.08
N ARG A 435 -6.01 -25.85 0.37
CA ARG A 435 -6.37 -25.22 -0.89
C ARG A 435 -6.94 -23.83 -0.63
N ASP A 436 -7.86 -23.70 0.32
CA ASP A 436 -8.47 -22.43 0.69
C ASP A 436 -7.43 -21.50 1.33
N TRP A 437 -6.52 -22.03 2.15
CA TRP A 437 -5.40 -21.27 2.69
C TRP A 437 -4.56 -20.64 1.58
N LEU A 438 -4.16 -21.43 0.58
CA LEU A 438 -3.38 -20.93 -0.55
C LEU A 438 -4.20 -19.94 -1.40
N ALA A 439 -5.49 -20.17 -1.63
CA ALA A 439 -6.33 -19.26 -2.39
C ALA A 439 -6.46 -17.88 -1.70
N TRP A 440 -6.65 -17.86 -0.38
CA TRP A 440 -6.71 -16.64 0.43
C TRP A 440 -5.35 -15.97 0.61
N GLU A 441 -4.26 -16.74 0.66
CA GLU A 441 -2.90 -16.20 0.57
C GLU A 441 -2.70 -15.51 -0.79
N ALA A 442 -3.11 -16.12 -1.90
CA ALA A 442 -3.05 -15.51 -3.23
C ALA A 442 -3.86 -14.20 -3.30
N PHE A 443 -5.07 -14.18 -2.75
CA PHE A 443 -5.85 -12.95 -2.64
C PHE A 443 -5.08 -11.85 -1.90
N ASN A 444 -4.49 -12.20 -0.75
CA ASN A 444 -3.67 -11.28 0.03
C ASN A 444 -2.40 -10.81 -0.71
N GLN A 445 -1.81 -11.67 -1.54
CA GLN A 445 -0.69 -11.29 -2.40
C GLN A 445 -1.13 -10.31 -3.51
N LEU A 446 -2.30 -10.51 -4.12
CA LEU A 446 -2.88 -9.57 -5.08
C LEU A 446 -3.14 -8.22 -4.41
N LYS A 447 -3.84 -8.19 -3.28
CA LYS A 447 -4.10 -6.98 -2.49
C LYS A 447 -2.80 -6.20 -2.24
N GLY A 448 -1.78 -6.87 -1.70
CA GLY A 448 -0.51 -6.23 -1.42
C GLY A 448 0.22 -5.73 -2.67
N ALA A 449 0.23 -6.51 -3.76
CA ALA A 449 0.82 -6.07 -5.02
C ALA A 449 0.11 -4.83 -5.59
N CYS A 450 -1.22 -4.78 -5.52
CA CYS A 450 -2.00 -3.63 -5.96
C CYS A 450 -1.75 -2.39 -5.10
N VAL A 451 -1.87 -2.54 -3.78
CA VAL A 451 -1.84 -1.42 -2.84
C VAL A 451 -0.45 -0.77 -2.75
N ASN A 452 0.62 -1.56 -2.91
CA ASN A 452 2.00 -1.06 -2.88
C ASN A 452 2.30 -0.04 -4.00
N LEU A 453 1.63 -0.13 -5.15
CA LEU A 453 1.83 0.81 -6.25
C LEU A 453 1.33 2.23 -5.93
N THR A 454 0.43 2.38 -4.97
CA THR A 454 0.05 3.72 -4.46
C THR A 454 1.25 4.45 -3.86
N ALA A 455 2.17 3.73 -3.19
CA ALA A 455 3.39 4.30 -2.62
C ALA A 455 4.34 4.81 -3.72
N LEU A 456 4.44 4.08 -4.84
CA LEU A 456 5.21 4.51 -6.00
C LEU A 456 4.63 5.80 -6.61
N ARG A 457 3.30 5.85 -6.78
CA ARG A 457 2.62 7.06 -7.28
C ARG A 457 2.88 8.26 -6.38
N ILE A 458 2.64 8.12 -5.07
CA ILE A 458 2.86 9.19 -4.08
C ILE A 458 4.31 9.69 -4.10
N PHE A 459 5.27 8.77 -4.24
CA PHE A 459 6.68 9.10 -4.36
C PHE A 459 7.01 9.87 -5.65
N THR A 460 6.53 9.37 -6.80
CA THR A 460 6.84 9.94 -8.12
C THR A 460 6.13 11.28 -8.38
N GLU A 461 4.95 11.49 -7.81
CA GLU A 461 4.23 12.77 -7.88
C GLU A 461 4.77 13.83 -6.89
N GLY A 462 5.69 13.44 -6.00
CA GLY A 462 6.31 14.33 -5.02
C GLY A 462 5.40 14.70 -3.85
N VAL A 463 4.31 13.95 -3.62
CA VAL A 463 3.42 14.12 -2.46
C VAL A 463 4.15 13.77 -1.17
N SER A 464 4.96 12.70 -1.20
CA SER A 464 5.91 12.36 -0.15
C SER A 464 7.16 11.73 -0.76
N THR A 465 8.34 12.25 -0.41
CA THR A 465 9.62 11.82 -0.98
C THR A 465 10.38 10.86 -0.07
N THR A 466 9.69 10.18 0.86
CA THR A 466 10.37 9.27 1.80
C THR A 466 10.87 8.02 1.05
N PRO A 467 12.17 7.67 1.12
CA PRO A 467 12.77 6.58 0.33
C PRO A 467 12.12 5.20 0.47
N ASN A 468 11.58 4.87 1.63
CA ASN A 468 10.83 3.64 1.89
C ASN A 468 9.59 3.49 1.01
N LEU A 469 8.96 4.58 0.56
CA LEU A 469 7.84 4.51 -0.40
C LEU A 469 8.27 3.93 -1.75
N LEU A 470 9.48 4.25 -2.21
CA LEU A 470 10.05 3.67 -3.42
C LEU A 470 10.30 2.17 -3.24
N ALA A 471 10.80 1.75 -2.08
CA ALA A 471 11.00 0.33 -1.80
C ALA A 471 9.67 -0.45 -1.71
N ILE A 472 8.63 0.14 -1.13
CA ILE A 472 7.28 -0.45 -1.10
C ILE A 472 6.77 -0.61 -2.54
N GLY A 473 6.78 0.48 -3.30
CA GLY A 473 6.26 0.54 -4.66
C GLY A 473 7.00 -0.31 -5.69
N THR A 474 8.25 -0.66 -5.44
CA THR A 474 9.08 -1.47 -6.34
C THR A 474 9.36 -2.85 -5.75
N ALA A 475 10.26 -2.95 -4.77
CA ALA A 475 10.76 -4.24 -4.30
C ALA A 475 9.71 -5.05 -3.54
N VAL A 476 8.90 -4.41 -2.68
CA VAL A 476 7.83 -5.10 -1.95
C VAL A 476 6.71 -5.50 -2.93
N HIS A 477 6.29 -4.60 -3.82
CA HIS A 477 5.36 -4.93 -4.91
C HIS A 477 5.79 -6.20 -5.68
N LEU A 478 7.03 -6.26 -6.17
CA LEU A 478 7.53 -7.40 -6.94
C LEU A 478 7.54 -8.71 -6.13
N ARG A 479 7.82 -8.66 -4.82
CA ARG A 479 7.76 -9.86 -3.96
C ARG A 479 6.34 -10.39 -3.79
N PHE A 480 5.37 -9.51 -3.62
CA PHE A 480 3.96 -9.90 -3.55
C PHE A 480 3.49 -10.49 -4.88
N LEU A 481 3.85 -9.83 -5.99
CA LEU A 481 3.53 -10.30 -7.33
C LEU A 481 4.16 -11.68 -7.63
N ASN A 482 5.41 -11.91 -7.26
CA ASN A 482 6.06 -13.21 -7.45
C ASN A 482 5.37 -14.32 -6.65
N ARG A 483 5.11 -14.07 -5.35
CA ARG A 483 4.46 -15.06 -4.50
C ARG A 483 3.05 -15.40 -5.01
N LEU A 484 2.32 -14.41 -5.53
CA LEU A 484 1.04 -14.62 -6.20
C LEU A 484 1.18 -15.61 -7.37
N THR A 485 2.18 -15.43 -8.23
CA THR A 485 2.39 -16.33 -9.37
C THR A 485 2.75 -17.75 -8.98
N GLU A 486 3.57 -17.94 -7.95
CA GLU A 486 3.91 -19.26 -7.42
C GLU A 486 2.66 -20.00 -6.94
N ILE A 487 1.79 -19.30 -6.21
CA ILE A 487 0.56 -19.90 -5.69
C ILE A 487 -0.41 -20.23 -6.83
N VAL A 488 -0.62 -19.31 -7.77
CA VAL A 488 -1.48 -19.54 -8.94
C VAL A 488 -0.96 -20.72 -9.76
N ALA A 489 0.36 -20.87 -9.92
CA ALA A 489 0.95 -22.01 -10.60
C ALA A 489 0.76 -23.33 -9.83
N THR A 490 0.80 -23.29 -8.50
CA THR A 490 0.60 -24.46 -7.63
C THR A 490 -0.86 -24.96 -7.65
N LEU A 491 -1.82 -24.04 -7.80
CA LEU A 491 -3.25 -24.34 -7.76
C LEU A 491 -3.90 -24.54 -9.14
N ARG A 492 -3.13 -24.37 -10.23
CA ARG A 492 -3.51 -24.77 -11.59
C ARG A 492 -3.35 -26.27 -11.75
#